data_AF-A0A2L0EXB8-F1
#
_entry.id   AF-A0A2L0EXB8-F1
#
_cell.length_a   1.000
_cell.length_b   1.000
_cell.length_c   1.000
_cell.angle_alpha   90.00
_cell.angle_beta   90.00
_cell.angle_gamma   90.00
#
_symmetry.space_group_name_H-M   'P 1'
#
loop_
_entity.id
_entity.type
_entity.pdbx_description
1 polymer ?
#
loop_
_entity_poly.entity_id
_entity_poly.type
_entity_poly.pdbx_seq_one_letter_code
_entity_poly.pdbx_strand_id
1 'polypeptide(L)'
;MDFTDVMSELERLGTEQNRKVYRRHGATDPLFGVSFAHMNALEKRIKRDHKLAEALWATGNSDARTLAAAIADPGRFTRERLEAWLADARSPLLVDLFVKHIAAKTPFARAAMEQWTASDDEWVGRAGWSLLGALAAEDPSLPDSVFEERLAVIEASIHRAKNRAREAMNGALISIGGRNEPLRGKALTVARRIGKVEIDHGETSCKTPDATAYIQKMWARRPAAPVATKPAVKTAAGQGKAAAAKAAKAPAAAKAAARPAMAPGATKAAARPAKAPAAAKRASGTAARTGARRG
;
A
#
# COMPACT_ATOMS: atom_id res chain seq x y z
N MET A 1 -15.55 -12.92 17.15
CA MET A 1 -15.14 -12.21 18.37
C MET A 1 -15.65 -10.80 18.25
N ASP A 2 -16.16 -10.23 19.33
CA ASP A 2 -16.61 -8.84 19.30
C ASP A 2 -15.47 -7.85 19.59
N PHE A 3 -15.78 -6.56 19.51
CA PHE A 3 -14.81 -5.49 19.72
C PHE A 3 -14.21 -5.50 21.13
N THR A 4 -15.04 -5.71 22.14
CA THR A 4 -14.63 -5.65 23.55
C THR A 4 -13.67 -6.79 23.86
N ASP A 5 -14.02 -8.01 23.42
CA ASP A 5 -13.17 -9.19 23.59
C ASP A 5 -11.78 -8.98 22.98
N VAL A 6 -11.73 -8.44 21.76
CA VAL A 6 -10.46 -8.23 21.04
C VAL A 6 -9.61 -7.17 21.70
N MET A 7 -10.20 -6.04 22.13
CA MET A 7 -9.45 -4.99 22.83
C MET A 7 -8.88 -5.50 24.16
N SER A 8 -9.67 -6.23 24.96
CA SER A 8 -9.21 -6.82 26.21
C SER A 8 -8.12 -7.87 25.99
N GLU A 9 -8.22 -8.70 24.94
CA GLU A 9 -7.19 -9.68 24.63
C GLU A 9 -5.90 -9.04 24.12
N LEU A 10 -5.98 -7.99 23.28
CA LEU A 10 -4.81 -7.20 22.86
C LEU A 10 -4.08 -6.60 24.06
N GLU A 11 -4.82 -5.99 24.99
CA GLU A 11 -4.24 -5.42 26.21
C GLU A 11 -3.53 -6.50 27.05
N ARG A 12 -4.20 -7.64 27.28
CA ARG A 12 -3.66 -8.76 28.06
C ARG A 12 -2.40 -9.38 27.43
N LEU A 13 -2.31 -9.40 26.10
CA LEU A 13 -1.17 -9.96 25.36
C LEU A 13 0.00 -8.96 25.20
N GLY A 14 -0.24 -7.69 25.54
CA GLY A 14 0.76 -6.63 25.48
C GLY A 14 1.85 -6.77 26.53
N THR A 15 3.09 -6.41 26.19
CA THR A 15 4.21 -6.40 27.14
C THR A 15 5.00 -5.10 27.10
N GLU A 16 5.54 -4.68 28.24
CA GLU A 16 6.37 -3.46 28.33
C GLU A 16 7.64 -3.58 27.47
N GLN A 17 8.22 -4.78 27.39
CA GLN A 17 9.39 -5.01 26.55
C GLN A 17 9.09 -4.73 25.07
N ASN A 18 7.96 -5.23 24.56
CA ASN A 18 7.57 -4.96 23.17
C ASN A 18 7.22 -3.50 22.95
N ARG A 19 6.54 -2.83 23.91
CA ARG A 19 6.28 -1.39 23.83
C ARG A 19 7.56 -0.58 23.65
N LYS A 20 8.59 -0.87 24.45
CA LYS A 20 9.91 -0.22 24.34
C LYS A 20 10.53 -0.43 22.96
N VAL A 21 10.53 -1.67 22.46
CA VAL A 21 11.05 -1.99 21.13
C VAL A 21 10.28 -1.24 20.05
N TYR A 22 8.95 -1.31 20.05
CA TYR A 22 8.13 -0.68 19.01
C TYR A 22 8.22 0.84 19.03
N ARG A 23 8.34 1.48 20.21
CA ARG A 23 8.60 2.93 20.29
C ARG A 23 9.94 3.33 19.67
N ARG A 24 11.01 2.53 19.87
CA ARG A 24 12.31 2.75 19.19
C ARG A 24 12.19 2.65 17.67
N HIS A 25 11.24 1.85 17.18
CA HIS A 25 10.89 1.75 15.76
C HIS A 25 9.85 2.78 15.29
N GLY A 26 9.44 3.73 16.14
CA GLY A 26 8.54 4.83 15.80
C GLY A 26 7.05 4.54 15.96
N ALA A 27 6.66 3.48 16.69
CA ALA A 27 5.26 3.28 17.07
C ALA A 27 4.80 4.36 18.07
N THR A 28 3.53 4.76 17.96
CA THR A 28 2.93 5.83 18.78
C THR A 28 1.96 5.26 19.81
N ASP A 29 1.85 5.91 20.97
CA ASP A 29 0.82 5.59 21.96
C ASP A 29 -0.59 6.03 21.48
N PRO A 30 -1.68 5.38 21.93
CA PRO A 30 -1.69 4.23 22.83
C PRO A 30 -1.16 2.95 22.17
N LEU A 31 -0.39 2.16 22.91
CA LEU A 31 0.27 0.95 22.43
C LEU A 31 0.30 -0.07 23.57
N PHE A 32 -0.16 -1.29 23.32
CA PHE A 32 -0.11 -2.41 24.27
C PHE A 32 1.21 -3.20 24.17
N GLY A 33 1.80 -3.30 22.99
CA GLY A 33 3.02 -4.06 22.73
C GLY A 33 2.76 -5.54 22.47
N VAL A 34 1.84 -5.86 21.56
CA VAL A 34 1.45 -7.25 21.24
C VAL A 34 2.43 -7.84 20.24
N SER A 35 2.93 -9.06 20.51
CA SER A 35 3.86 -9.70 19.57
C SER A 35 3.16 -10.07 18.25
N PHE A 36 3.90 -10.06 17.14
CA PHE A 36 3.36 -10.51 15.85
C PHE A 36 2.88 -11.97 15.85
N ALA A 37 3.47 -12.83 16.70
CA ALA A 37 2.99 -14.20 16.85
C ALA A 37 1.55 -14.24 17.38
N HIS A 38 1.26 -13.42 18.40
CA HIS A 38 -0.09 -13.25 18.93
C HIS A 38 -1.02 -12.53 17.94
N MET A 39 -0.53 -11.49 17.27
CA MET A 39 -1.27 -10.76 16.25
C MET A 39 -1.75 -11.71 15.12
N ASN A 40 -0.85 -12.57 14.62
CA ASN A 40 -1.16 -13.57 13.60
C ASN A 40 -2.15 -14.63 14.10
N ALA A 41 -2.11 -14.99 15.38
CA ALA A 41 -3.08 -15.90 15.97
C ALA A 41 -4.48 -15.27 16.03
N LEU A 42 -4.57 -13.99 16.44
CA LEU A 42 -5.81 -13.23 16.43
C LEU A 42 -6.38 -13.09 15.01
N GLU A 43 -5.55 -12.68 14.05
CA GLU A 43 -5.93 -12.57 12.63
C GLU A 43 -6.52 -13.89 12.12
N LYS A 44 -5.90 -15.04 12.40
CA LYS A 44 -6.40 -16.35 11.96
C LYS A 44 -7.75 -16.71 12.56
N ARG A 45 -8.01 -16.36 13.83
CA ARG A 45 -9.28 -16.64 14.50
C ARG A 45 -10.39 -15.71 14.01
N ILE A 46 -10.09 -14.42 13.88
CA ILE A 46 -11.07 -13.39 13.48
C ILE A 46 -11.35 -13.48 11.98
N LYS A 47 -10.33 -13.76 11.17
CA LYS A 47 -10.33 -13.69 9.71
C LYS A 47 -10.69 -12.27 9.26
N ARG A 48 -11.38 -12.14 8.13
CA ARG A 48 -11.76 -10.84 7.57
C ARG A 48 -13.06 -10.36 8.18
N ASP A 49 -13.00 -9.23 8.87
CA ASP A 49 -14.13 -8.54 9.47
C ASP A 49 -13.90 -7.02 9.37
N HIS A 50 -14.47 -6.41 8.33
CA HIS A 50 -14.29 -5.00 8.08
C HIS A 50 -14.97 -4.09 9.10
N LYS A 51 -16.11 -4.52 9.69
CA LYS A 51 -16.80 -3.71 10.71
C LYS A 51 -15.97 -3.64 11.97
N LEU A 52 -15.40 -4.78 12.39
CA LEU A 52 -14.47 -4.83 13.51
C LEU A 52 -13.18 -4.05 13.20
N ALA A 53 -12.64 -4.17 11.98
CA ALA A 53 -11.46 -3.40 11.56
C ALA A 53 -11.66 -1.89 11.72
N GLU A 54 -12.81 -1.37 11.26
CA GLU A 54 -13.15 0.05 11.39
C GLU A 54 -13.22 0.49 12.87
N ALA A 55 -13.83 -0.34 13.73
CA ALA A 55 -13.90 -0.06 15.16
C ALA A 55 -12.51 -0.08 15.83
N LEU A 56 -11.68 -1.07 15.50
CA LEU A 56 -10.30 -1.16 16.01
C LEU A 56 -9.43 0.00 15.52
N TRP A 57 -9.57 0.40 14.25
CA TRP A 57 -8.81 1.51 13.68
C TRP A 57 -9.11 2.84 14.40
N ALA A 58 -10.38 3.08 14.71
CA ALA A 58 -10.87 4.27 15.38
C ALA A 58 -10.33 4.43 16.81
N THR A 59 -9.83 3.36 17.44
CA THR A 59 -9.29 3.42 18.82
C THR A 59 -8.01 4.27 18.93
N GLY A 60 -7.31 4.50 17.81
CA GLY A 60 -6.00 5.15 17.84
C GLY A 60 -4.86 4.24 18.35
N ASN A 61 -5.17 3.07 18.89
CA ASN A 61 -4.15 2.18 19.44
C ASN A 61 -3.35 1.50 18.33
N SER A 62 -2.02 1.56 18.42
CA SER A 62 -1.11 1.05 17.39
C SER A 62 -1.25 -0.46 17.15
N ASP A 63 -1.46 -1.27 18.20
CA ASP A 63 -1.68 -2.71 18.06
C ASP A 63 -3.07 -3.00 17.48
N ALA A 64 -4.10 -2.26 17.92
CA ALA A 64 -5.45 -2.40 17.38
C ALA A 64 -5.52 -2.01 15.90
N ARG A 65 -4.86 -0.92 15.48
CA ARG A 65 -4.72 -0.50 14.07
C ARG A 65 -3.93 -1.50 13.25
N THR A 66 -2.90 -2.11 13.84
CA THR A 66 -2.13 -3.20 13.21
C THR A 66 -3.03 -4.41 12.91
N LEU A 67 -3.82 -4.85 13.89
CA LEU A 67 -4.79 -5.93 13.68
C LEU A 67 -5.88 -5.53 12.68
N ALA A 68 -6.40 -4.30 12.79
CA ALA A 68 -7.41 -3.75 11.88
C ALA A 68 -6.95 -3.82 10.42
N ALA A 69 -5.70 -3.41 10.13
CA ALA A 69 -5.14 -3.49 8.79
C ALA A 69 -5.15 -4.92 8.24
N ALA A 70 -4.87 -5.92 9.08
CA ALA A 70 -4.82 -7.32 8.68
C ALA A 70 -6.21 -7.93 8.43
N ILE A 71 -7.23 -7.52 9.19
CA ILE A 71 -8.59 -8.10 9.11
C ILE A 71 -9.56 -7.29 8.25
N ALA A 72 -9.19 -6.08 7.80
CA ALA A 72 -10.04 -5.26 6.96
C ALA A 72 -10.31 -5.90 5.59
N ASP A 73 -11.44 -5.54 4.96
CA ASP A 73 -11.75 -5.92 3.59
C ASP A 73 -11.37 -4.80 2.61
N PRO A 74 -10.30 -4.93 1.80
CA PRO A 74 -9.86 -3.88 0.88
C PRO A 74 -10.92 -3.51 -0.16
N GLY A 75 -11.78 -4.46 -0.53
CA GLY A 75 -12.87 -4.24 -1.49
C GLY A 75 -13.97 -3.31 -0.99
N ARG A 76 -13.99 -3.00 0.32
CA ARG A 76 -14.97 -2.10 0.94
C ARG A 76 -14.46 -0.68 1.15
N PHE A 77 -13.18 -0.42 0.87
CA PHE A 77 -12.63 0.93 0.97
C PHE A 77 -13.14 1.81 -0.16
N THR A 78 -13.52 3.04 0.19
CA THR A 78 -13.58 4.15 -0.76
C THR A 78 -12.22 4.85 -0.79
N ARG A 79 -11.99 5.73 -1.78
CA ARG A 79 -10.78 6.56 -1.84
C ARG A 79 -10.66 7.41 -0.58
N GLU A 80 -11.75 8.03 -0.16
CA GLU A 80 -11.79 8.92 1.01
C GLU A 80 -11.45 8.15 2.28
N ARG A 81 -11.95 6.91 2.42
CA ARG A 81 -11.63 6.08 3.59
C ARG A 81 -10.17 5.61 3.58
N LEU A 82 -9.62 5.29 2.41
CA LEU A 82 -8.23 4.91 2.25
C LEU A 82 -7.30 6.06 2.68
N GLU A 83 -7.59 7.28 2.21
CA GLU A 83 -6.85 8.48 2.58
C GLU A 83 -6.99 8.81 4.08
N ALA A 84 -8.18 8.62 4.64
CA ALA A 84 -8.41 8.83 6.08
C ALA A 84 -7.57 7.86 6.94
N TRP A 85 -7.48 6.59 6.55
CA TRP A 85 -6.60 5.63 7.25
C TRP A 85 -5.13 5.99 7.04
N LEU A 86 -4.72 6.43 5.84
CA LEU A 86 -3.34 6.87 5.64
C LEU A 86 -2.98 8.08 6.53
N ALA A 87 -3.90 9.04 6.70
CA ALA A 87 -3.68 10.20 7.55
C ALA A 87 -3.44 9.84 9.03
N ASP A 88 -3.91 8.68 9.47
CA ASP A 88 -3.72 8.11 10.80
C ASP A 88 -2.43 7.29 10.95
N ALA A 89 -1.86 6.80 9.84
CA ALA A 89 -0.72 5.89 9.84
C ALA A 89 0.61 6.66 10.01
N ARG A 90 1.03 6.86 11.26
CA ARG A 90 2.22 7.68 11.62
C ARG A 90 3.40 6.88 12.17
N SER A 91 3.49 5.60 11.81
CA SER A 91 4.67 4.77 12.10
C SER A 91 5.09 3.97 10.88
N PRO A 92 6.40 3.65 10.73
CA PRO A 92 6.91 2.91 9.58
C PRO A 92 6.17 1.59 9.36
N LEU A 93 6.03 0.81 10.44
CA LEU A 93 5.37 -0.49 10.44
C LEU A 93 3.89 -0.40 10.06
N LEU A 94 3.15 0.55 10.63
CA LEU A 94 1.72 0.67 10.36
C LEU A 94 1.47 1.07 8.91
N VAL A 95 2.30 1.97 8.34
CA VAL A 95 2.24 2.33 6.92
C VAL A 95 2.48 1.10 6.04
N ASP A 96 3.52 0.32 6.33
CA ASP A 96 3.87 -0.84 5.50
C ASP A 96 2.78 -1.93 5.56
N LEU A 97 2.17 -2.15 6.73
CA LEU A 97 1.03 -3.05 6.87
C LEU A 97 -0.24 -2.53 6.19
N PHE A 98 -0.54 -1.24 6.33
CA PHE A 98 -1.65 -0.60 5.63
C PHE A 98 -1.50 -0.75 4.11
N VAL A 99 -0.32 -0.47 3.57
CA VAL A 99 -0.03 -0.63 2.14
C VAL A 99 -0.21 -2.07 1.68
N LYS A 100 0.42 -3.02 2.38
CA LYS A 100 0.41 -4.44 2.04
C LYS A 100 -0.98 -5.06 2.11
N HIS A 101 -1.70 -4.81 3.21
CA HIS A 101 -2.96 -5.49 3.47
C HIS A 101 -4.13 -4.80 2.79
N ILE A 102 -4.06 -3.49 2.57
CA ILE A 102 -5.17 -2.67 2.08
C ILE A 102 -4.83 -2.00 0.77
N ALA A 103 -3.97 -0.97 0.77
CA ALA A 103 -3.88 -0.04 -0.36
C ALA A 103 -3.55 -0.74 -1.69
N ALA A 104 -2.60 -1.69 -1.69
CA ALA A 104 -2.20 -2.46 -2.85
C ALA A 104 -3.31 -3.36 -3.43
N LYS A 105 -4.34 -3.66 -2.64
CA LYS A 105 -5.45 -4.55 -3.00
C LYS A 105 -6.74 -3.80 -3.33
N THR A 106 -6.69 -2.47 -3.39
CA THR A 106 -7.83 -1.64 -3.79
C THR A 106 -7.79 -1.35 -5.29
N PRO A 107 -8.93 -1.07 -5.94
CA PRO A 107 -8.96 -0.59 -7.33
C PRO A 107 -8.30 0.78 -7.51
N PHE A 108 -7.97 1.48 -6.42
CA PHE A 108 -7.35 2.80 -6.43
C PHE A 108 -5.82 2.75 -6.32
N ALA A 109 -5.23 1.56 -6.14
CA ALA A 109 -3.81 1.38 -5.83
C ALA A 109 -2.87 2.19 -6.74
N ARG A 110 -3.09 2.13 -8.06
CA ARG A 110 -2.26 2.87 -9.02
C ARG A 110 -2.40 4.39 -8.85
N ALA A 111 -3.63 4.90 -8.81
CA ALA A 111 -3.87 6.33 -8.66
C ALA A 111 -3.36 6.87 -7.32
N ALA A 112 -3.52 6.07 -6.25
CA ALA A 112 -2.97 6.37 -4.93
C ALA A 112 -1.43 6.40 -4.96
N MET A 113 -0.77 5.43 -5.58
CA MET A 113 0.69 5.43 -5.75
C MET A 113 1.17 6.70 -6.46
N GLU A 114 0.54 7.08 -7.57
CA GLU A 114 0.91 8.28 -8.33
C GLU A 114 0.76 9.55 -7.50
N GLN A 115 -0.36 9.70 -6.77
CA GLN A 115 -0.63 10.84 -5.91
C GLN A 115 0.32 10.88 -4.70
N TRP A 116 0.49 9.77 -4.01
CA TRP A 116 1.23 9.71 -2.74
C TRP A 116 2.74 9.84 -2.95
N THR A 117 3.29 9.31 -4.05
CA THR A 117 4.72 9.49 -4.39
C THR A 117 5.08 10.95 -4.70
N ALA A 118 4.09 11.78 -5.05
CA ALA A 118 4.26 13.21 -5.29
C ALA A 118 4.07 14.07 -4.02
N SER A 119 3.74 13.47 -2.87
CA SER A 119 3.49 14.21 -1.63
C SER A 119 4.77 14.55 -0.88
N ASP A 120 4.87 15.79 -0.41
CA ASP A 120 5.92 16.23 0.49
C ASP A 120 5.67 15.83 1.96
N ASP A 121 4.48 15.32 2.31
CA ASP A 121 4.24 14.75 3.64
C ASP A 121 5.05 13.46 3.82
N GLU A 122 5.72 13.31 4.96
CA GLU A 122 6.65 12.20 5.17
C GLU A 122 5.98 10.84 5.10
N TRP A 123 4.79 10.71 5.67
CA TRP A 123 4.10 9.43 5.80
C TRP A 123 3.28 9.11 4.55
N VAL A 124 2.66 10.11 3.93
CA VAL A 124 2.02 9.94 2.62
C VAL A 124 3.07 9.58 1.58
N GLY A 125 4.18 10.31 1.54
CA GLY A 125 5.33 10.01 0.66
C GLY A 125 5.85 8.59 0.89
N ARG A 126 6.12 8.21 2.15
CA ARG A 126 6.49 6.83 2.50
C ARG A 126 5.49 5.82 1.94
N ALA A 127 4.20 6.01 2.20
CA ALA A 127 3.16 5.10 1.73
C ALA A 127 3.13 4.97 0.22
N GLY A 128 3.31 6.07 -0.52
CA GLY A 128 3.40 6.07 -1.98
C GLY A 128 4.56 5.23 -2.48
N TRP A 129 5.76 5.41 -1.92
CA TRP A 129 6.94 4.64 -2.32
C TRP A 129 6.85 3.18 -1.88
N SER A 130 6.32 2.88 -0.69
CA SER A 130 6.04 1.51 -0.26
C SER A 130 5.02 0.83 -1.19
N LEU A 131 3.98 1.56 -1.62
CA LEU A 131 2.95 1.05 -2.53
C LEU A 131 3.51 0.79 -3.93
N LEU A 132 4.38 1.67 -4.44
CA LEU A 132 5.14 1.41 -5.67
C LEU A 132 5.94 0.10 -5.56
N GLY A 133 6.63 -0.11 -4.45
CA GLY A 133 7.39 -1.34 -4.20
C GLY A 133 6.50 -2.59 -4.16
N ALA A 134 5.33 -2.51 -3.54
CA ALA A 134 4.36 -3.60 -3.51
C ALA A 134 3.82 -3.93 -4.91
N LEU A 135 3.42 -2.91 -5.67
CA LEU A 135 2.95 -3.06 -7.05
C LEU A 135 4.04 -3.62 -7.98
N ALA A 136 5.30 -3.21 -7.80
CA ALA A 136 6.43 -3.77 -8.53
C ALA A 136 6.62 -5.28 -8.27
N ALA A 137 6.37 -5.72 -7.04
CA ALA A 137 6.51 -7.12 -6.65
C ALA A 137 5.31 -8.00 -7.03
N GLU A 138 4.08 -7.46 -6.94
CA GLU A 138 2.86 -8.27 -6.93
C GLU A 138 1.95 -8.05 -8.16
N ASP A 139 2.06 -6.93 -8.88
CA ASP A 139 1.17 -6.62 -10.01
C ASP A 139 1.88 -6.79 -11.36
N PRO A 140 1.75 -7.95 -12.05
CA PRO A 140 2.37 -8.17 -13.36
C PRO A 140 1.66 -7.40 -14.49
N SER A 141 0.48 -6.81 -14.26
CA SER A 141 -0.28 -6.10 -15.30
C SER A 141 0.26 -4.70 -15.58
N LEU A 142 0.98 -4.10 -14.63
CA LEU A 142 1.58 -2.79 -14.82
C LEU A 142 2.76 -2.83 -15.80
N PRO A 143 2.79 -1.92 -16.78
CA PRO A 143 3.87 -1.87 -17.75
C PRO A 143 5.18 -1.41 -17.10
N ASP A 144 6.30 -1.90 -17.62
CA ASP A 144 7.62 -1.59 -17.09
C ASP A 144 7.93 -0.09 -17.10
N SER A 145 7.37 0.68 -18.04
CA SER A 145 7.55 2.13 -18.16
C SER A 145 7.18 2.90 -16.88
N VAL A 146 6.16 2.45 -16.14
CA VAL A 146 5.76 3.07 -14.86
C VAL A 146 6.90 3.00 -13.85
N PHE A 147 7.61 1.88 -13.80
CA PHE A 147 8.73 1.69 -12.88
C PHE A 147 9.98 2.41 -13.37
N GLU A 148 10.19 2.50 -14.68
CA GLU A 148 11.30 3.26 -15.26
C GLU A 148 11.20 4.75 -14.96
N GLU A 149 10.02 5.34 -15.11
CA GLU A 149 9.77 6.73 -14.72
C GLU A 149 10.07 6.95 -13.23
N ARG A 150 9.65 6.02 -12.37
CA ARG A 150 9.89 6.12 -10.93
C ARG A 150 11.35 5.89 -10.54
N LEU A 151 12.09 5.06 -11.27
CA LEU A 151 13.54 4.92 -11.11
C LEU A 151 14.25 6.26 -11.36
N ALA A 152 13.85 7.01 -12.39
CA ALA A 152 14.43 8.32 -12.67
C ALA A 152 14.14 9.34 -11.53
N VAL A 153 12.93 9.32 -10.96
CA VAL A 153 12.60 10.16 -9.79
C VAL A 153 13.43 9.78 -8.57
N ILE A 154 13.60 8.48 -8.32
CA ILE A 154 14.42 7.97 -7.22
C ILE A 154 15.87 8.43 -7.37
N GLU A 155 16.47 8.26 -8.55
CA GLU A 155 17.83 8.71 -8.86
C GLU A 155 18.02 10.21 -8.58
N ALA A 156 17.05 11.04 -8.96
CA ALA A 156 17.17 12.49 -8.87
C ALA A 156 16.95 13.07 -7.46
N SER A 157 16.17 12.38 -6.61
CA SER A 157 15.61 13.00 -5.39
C SER A 157 15.83 12.24 -4.09
N ILE A 158 16.25 10.97 -4.10
CA ILE A 158 16.32 10.13 -2.87
C ILE A 158 17.10 10.78 -1.72
N HIS A 159 18.27 11.36 -1.98
CA HIS A 159 19.11 11.99 -0.94
C HIS A 159 18.50 13.26 -0.34
N ARG A 160 17.54 13.87 -1.03
CA ARG A 160 16.80 15.07 -0.58
C ARG A 160 15.46 14.74 0.08
N ALA A 161 14.97 13.51 -0.08
CA ALA A 161 13.72 13.08 0.52
C ALA A 161 13.81 13.04 2.06
N LYS A 162 12.65 13.19 2.73
CA LYS A 162 12.51 12.99 4.18
C LYS A 162 12.88 11.57 4.57
N ASN A 163 13.30 11.36 5.82
CA ASN A 163 13.93 10.13 6.26
C ASN A 163 13.09 8.86 5.96
N ARG A 164 11.81 8.84 6.34
CA ARG A 164 10.96 7.66 6.13
C ARG A 164 10.52 7.47 4.68
N ALA A 165 10.37 8.55 3.91
CA ALA A 165 10.11 8.47 2.48
C ALA A 165 11.36 7.95 1.73
N ARG A 166 12.56 8.43 2.07
CA ARG A 166 13.85 7.97 1.54
C ARG A 166 14.04 6.47 1.77
N GLU A 167 13.69 5.99 2.95
CA GLU A 167 13.73 4.57 3.28
C GLU A 167 12.86 3.75 2.32
N ALA A 168 11.61 4.18 2.12
CA ALA A 168 10.69 3.54 1.19
C ALA A 168 11.12 3.66 -0.27
N MET A 169 11.77 4.76 -0.68
CA MET A 169 12.36 4.92 -2.01
C MET A 169 13.47 3.87 -2.26
N ASN A 170 14.35 3.65 -1.28
CA ASN A 170 15.36 2.60 -1.37
C ASN A 170 14.73 1.20 -1.45
N GLY A 171 13.66 0.96 -0.67
CA GLY A 171 12.87 -0.27 -0.77
C GLY A 171 12.22 -0.46 -2.14
N ALA A 172 11.62 0.59 -2.70
CA ALA A 172 11.00 0.56 -4.03
C ALA A 172 12.02 0.28 -5.13
N LEU A 173 13.20 0.91 -5.07
CA LEU A 173 14.32 0.64 -5.98
C LEU A 173 14.70 -0.85 -5.97
N ILE A 174 14.79 -1.46 -4.79
CA ILE A 174 15.08 -2.89 -4.64
C ILE A 174 13.96 -3.74 -5.24
N SER A 175 12.70 -3.43 -4.94
CA SER A 175 11.55 -4.17 -5.48
C SER A 175 11.47 -4.11 -7.01
N ILE A 176 11.69 -2.93 -7.59
CA ILE A 176 11.75 -2.75 -9.05
C ILE A 176 12.87 -3.61 -9.65
N GLY A 177 14.06 -3.59 -9.02
CA GLY A 177 15.18 -4.42 -9.47
C GLY A 177 14.93 -5.93 -9.32
N GLY A 178 14.03 -6.34 -8.43
CA GLY A 178 13.61 -7.73 -8.23
C GLY A 178 12.53 -8.24 -9.19
N ARG A 179 11.85 -7.33 -9.92
CA ARG A 179 10.68 -7.65 -10.74
C ARG A 179 11.00 -8.54 -11.93
N ASN A 180 11.79 -8.01 -12.88
CA ASN A 180 12.16 -8.70 -14.12
C ASN A 180 13.56 -8.27 -14.61
N GLU A 181 14.07 -8.93 -15.64
CA GLU A 181 15.45 -8.76 -16.08
C GLU A 181 15.75 -7.38 -16.69
N PRO A 182 14.88 -6.79 -17.53
CA PRO A 182 15.06 -5.41 -18.00
C PRO A 182 15.14 -4.39 -16.85
N LEU A 183 14.21 -4.45 -15.90
CA LEU A 183 14.18 -3.54 -14.76
C LEU A 183 15.31 -3.78 -13.76
N ARG A 184 15.78 -5.02 -13.63
CA ARG A 184 16.99 -5.35 -12.86
C ARG A 184 18.19 -4.53 -13.36
N GLY A 185 18.45 -4.53 -14.67
CA GLY A 185 19.57 -3.80 -15.26
C GLY A 185 19.48 -2.29 -15.01
N LYS A 186 18.28 -1.72 -15.17
CA LYS A 186 18.00 -0.30 -14.93
C LYS A 186 18.15 0.06 -13.45
N ALA A 187 17.53 -0.70 -12.55
CA ALA A 187 17.62 -0.49 -11.10
C ALA A 187 19.05 -0.62 -10.57
N LEU A 188 19.84 -1.58 -11.05
CA LEU A 188 21.25 -1.71 -10.67
C LEU A 188 22.09 -0.51 -11.14
N THR A 189 21.78 0.05 -12.31
CA THR A 189 22.45 1.26 -12.81
C THR A 189 22.13 2.47 -11.95
N VAL A 190 20.85 2.65 -11.61
CA VAL A 190 20.38 3.71 -10.72
C VAL A 190 20.99 3.56 -9.32
N ALA A 191 20.96 2.36 -8.74
CA ALA A 191 21.54 2.09 -7.43
C ALA A 191 23.03 2.46 -7.34
N ARG A 192 23.81 2.16 -8.38
CA ARG A 192 25.24 2.54 -8.43
C ARG A 192 25.45 4.05 -8.46
N ARG A 193 24.59 4.79 -9.17
CA ARG A 193 24.68 6.26 -9.26
C ARG A 193 24.22 6.96 -7.98
N ILE A 194 23.18 6.43 -7.34
CA ILE A 194 22.72 6.90 -6.03
C ILE A 194 23.80 6.69 -4.96
N GLY A 195 24.44 5.52 -4.96
CA GLY A 195 25.41 5.15 -3.93
C GLY A 195 24.74 4.88 -2.57
N LYS A 196 25.46 5.16 -1.48
CA LYS A 196 25.01 4.86 -0.12
C LYS A 196 23.83 5.75 0.27
N VAL A 197 22.73 5.14 0.70
CA VAL A 197 21.54 5.83 1.24
C VAL A 197 21.57 5.80 2.77
N GLU A 198 21.69 6.97 3.39
CA GLU A 198 21.65 7.11 4.85
C GLU A 198 20.20 7.25 5.33
N ILE A 199 19.80 6.39 6.27
CA ILE A 199 18.49 6.40 6.93
C ILE A 199 18.73 6.40 8.43
N ASP A 200 18.08 7.32 9.13
CA ASP A 200 17.98 7.30 10.58
C ASP A 200 16.93 6.25 11.00
N HIS A 201 17.42 5.16 11.58
CA HIS A 201 16.59 4.07 12.09
C HIS A 201 16.19 4.26 13.57
N GLY A 202 16.47 5.44 14.15
CA GLY A 202 16.29 5.71 15.57
C GLY A 202 17.24 4.88 16.44
N GLU A 203 16.85 4.62 17.69
CA GLU A 203 17.62 3.83 18.66
C GLU A 203 17.55 2.31 18.37
N THR A 204 17.91 1.91 17.16
CA THR A 204 17.85 0.52 16.72
C THR A 204 19.17 0.11 16.07
N SER A 205 19.42 -1.20 16.01
CA SER A 205 20.57 -1.76 15.28
C SER A 205 20.28 -2.03 13.81
N CYS A 206 19.16 -1.50 13.28
CA CYS A 206 18.75 -1.67 11.90
C CYS A 206 19.74 -1.02 10.93
N LYS A 207 19.99 -1.71 9.82
CA LYS A 207 20.89 -1.24 8.76
C LYS A 207 20.10 -1.02 7.49
N THR A 208 20.37 0.09 6.81
CA THR A 208 19.85 0.32 5.47
C THR A 208 20.44 -0.71 4.51
N PRO A 209 19.61 -1.47 3.77
CA PRO A 209 20.11 -2.38 2.76
C PRO A 209 20.82 -1.63 1.63
N ASP A 210 22.00 -2.09 1.24
CA ASP A 210 22.61 -1.69 -0.03
C ASP A 210 21.78 -2.24 -1.19
N ALA A 211 21.20 -1.34 -1.99
CA ALA A 211 20.27 -1.73 -3.04
C ALA A 211 20.92 -2.66 -4.08
N THR A 212 22.19 -2.41 -4.45
CA THR A 212 22.92 -3.21 -5.43
C THR A 212 23.10 -4.64 -4.94
N ALA A 213 23.69 -4.80 -3.76
CA ALA A 213 23.96 -6.09 -3.14
C ALA A 213 22.66 -6.85 -2.84
N TYR A 214 21.61 -6.15 -2.42
CA TYR A 214 20.32 -6.77 -2.13
C TYR A 214 19.65 -7.29 -3.41
N ILE A 215 19.60 -6.49 -4.48
CA ILE A 215 19.06 -6.92 -5.79
C ILE A 215 19.86 -8.14 -6.29
N GLN A 216 21.19 -8.09 -6.26
CA GLN A 216 22.02 -9.24 -6.67
C GLN A 216 21.71 -10.50 -5.87
N LYS A 217 21.60 -10.38 -4.55
CA LYS A 217 21.25 -11.49 -3.64
C LYS A 217 19.87 -12.06 -3.91
N MET A 218 18.86 -11.22 -4.22
CA MET A 218 17.53 -11.68 -4.59
C MET A 218 17.57 -12.55 -5.86
N TRP A 219 18.32 -12.12 -6.88
CA TRP A 219 18.45 -12.84 -8.14
C TRP A 219 19.28 -14.11 -8.03
N ALA A 220 20.30 -14.14 -7.18
CA ALA A 220 21.07 -15.36 -6.90
C ALA A 220 20.22 -16.48 -6.25
N ARG A 221 19.13 -16.11 -5.58
CA ARG A 221 18.19 -17.04 -4.93
C ARG A 221 17.03 -17.44 -5.82
N ARG A 222 16.85 -16.80 -6.98
CA ARG A 222 15.76 -17.18 -7.89
C ARG A 222 16.05 -18.58 -8.42
N PRO A 223 15.08 -19.51 -8.36
CA PRO A 223 15.23 -20.77 -9.07
C PRO A 223 15.46 -20.44 -10.55
N ALA A 224 16.43 -21.13 -11.17
CA ALA A 224 16.67 -20.98 -12.59
C ALA A 224 15.34 -21.17 -13.33
N ALA A 225 15.00 -20.24 -14.22
CA ALA A 225 13.83 -20.41 -15.06
C ALA A 225 13.96 -21.77 -15.77
N PRO A 226 12.90 -22.61 -15.81
CA PRO A 226 12.95 -23.81 -16.60
C PRO A 226 13.28 -23.40 -18.04
N VAL A 227 14.41 -23.90 -18.54
CA VAL A 227 14.83 -23.67 -19.92
C VAL A 227 13.71 -24.16 -20.81
N ALA A 228 13.02 -23.24 -21.48
CA ALA A 228 12.03 -23.60 -22.49
C ALA A 228 12.75 -24.33 -23.61
N THR A 229 12.73 -25.66 -23.57
CA THR A 229 13.16 -26.50 -24.68
C THR A 229 12.21 -26.21 -25.85
N LYS A 230 12.74 -25.57 -26.89
CA LYS A 230 12.03 -25.41 -28.15
C LYS A 230 11.55 -26.80 -28.59
N PRO A 231 10.28 -26.97 -29.03
CA PRO A 231 9.85 -28.24 -29.59
C PRO A 231 10.74 -28.58 -30.77
N ALA A 232 11.31 -29.78 -30.76
CA ALA A 232 12.05 -30.31 -31.90
C ALA A 232 11.12 -30.31 -33.12
N VAL A 233 11.51 -29.56 -34.16
CA VAL A 233 10.88 -29.61 -35.47
C VAL A 233 11.07 -31.04 -36.00
N LYS A 234 10.02 -31.84 -35.99
CA LYS A 234 10.00 -33.11 -36.72
C LYS A 234 9.93 -32.79 -38.21
N THR A 235 11.07 -32.86 -38.88
CA THR A 235 11.13 -33.00 -40.34
C THR A 235 10.61 -34.39 -40.70
N ALA A 236 9.37 -34.45 -41.17
CA ALA A 236 8.81 -35.65 -41.78
C ALA A 236 9.36 -35.77 -43.21
N ALA A 237 10.36 -36.64 -43.40
CA ALA A 237 10.72 -37.14 -44.72
C ALA A 237 9.63 -38.13 -45.16
N GLY A 238 8.85 -37.74 -46.15
CA GLY A 238 7.90 -38.62 -46.83
C GLY A 238 8.60 -39.48 -47.88
N GLN A 239 8.37 -40.79 -47.82
CA GLN A 239 8.33 -41.66 -49.00
C GLN A 239 6.98 -42.40 -48.96
N GLY A 240 6.23 -42.26 -50.05
CA GLY A 240 4.81 -42.52 -50.10
C GLY A 240 4.40 -43.97 -50.32
N LYS A 241 3.09 -44.19 -50.29
CA LYS A 241 2.33 -44.88 -51.34
C LYS A 241 0.83 -44.68 -51.12
N ALA A 242 0.13 -44.67 -52.25
CA ALA A 242 -1.26 -44.32 -52.47
C ALA A 242 -2.28 -45.21 -51.72
N ALA A 243 -3.47 -44.66 -51.43
CA ALA A 243 -4.72 -45.07 -52.11
C ALA A 243 -5.98 -44.48 -51.44
N ALA A 244 -6.94 -44.18 -52.31
CA ALA A 244 -8.39 -44.21 -52.13
C ALA A 244 -9.12 -43.06 -51.41
N ALA A 245 -10.13 -42.57 -52.15
CA ALA A 245 -11.03 -41.47 -51.88
C ALA A 245 -12.19 -41.83 -50.94
N LYS A 246 -12.75 -40.81 -50.26
CA LYS A 246 -14.21 -40.55 -50.27
C LYS A 246 -14.54 -39.16 -49.74
N ALA A 247 -15.53 -38.54 -50.37
CA ALA A 247 -16.01 -37.18 -50.18
C ALA A 247 -17.19 -37.07 -49.18
N ALA A 248 -17.51 -35.80 -48.87
CA ALA A 248 -18.70 -35.27 -48.20
C ALA A 248 -18.72 -35.40 -46.65
N LYS A 249 -19.19 -34.42 -45.85
CA LYS A 249 -20.19 -33.37 -46.08
C LYS A 249 -20.10 -32.33 -44.94
N ALA A 250 -20.23 -31.03 -45.25
CA ALA A 250 -20.61 -29.98 -44.28
C ALA A 250 -22.16 -29.94 -44.12
N PRO A 251 -22.71 -29.39 -43.03
CA PRO A 251 -23.10 -27.97 -43.01
C PRO A 251 -22.78 -27.29 -41.65
N ALA A 252 -22.40 -26.00 -41.56
CA ALA A 252 -23.21 -24.76 -41.65
C ALA A 252 -24.49 -24.82 -40.77
N ALA A 253 -24.91 -23.84 -39.98
CA ALA A 253 -24.45 -22.51 -39.57
C ALA A 253 -25.46 -21.97 -38.51
N ALA A 254 -25.19 -20.76 -38.01
CA ALA A 254 -26.13 -19.75 -37.46
C ALA A 254 -26.30 -19.72 -35.92
N LYS A 255 -25.81 -18.66 -35.24
CA LYS A 255 -26.45 -17.34 -34.93
C LYS A 255 -27.16 -17.40 -33.56
N ALA A 256 -27.24 -16.39 -32.69
CA ALA A 256 -26.77 -15.01 -32.62
C ALA A 256 -27.09 -14.44 -31.20
N ALA A 257 -26.51 -13.26 -30.89
CA ALA A 257 -27.00 -12.21 -29.97
C ALA A 257 -27.04 -12.54 -28.45
N ALA A 258 -26.91 -11.61 -27.50
CA ALA A 258 -27.13 -10.16 -27.48
C ALA A 258 -26.36 -9.47 -26.33
N ARG A 259 -26.13 -8.15 -26.46
CA ARG A 259 -25.89 -7.21 -25.35
C ARG A 259 -27.23 -6.89 -24.64
N PRO A 260 -27.22 -6.21 -23.49
CA PRO A 260 -27.55 -4.78 -23.58
C PRO A 260 -26.72 -3.86 -22.68
N ALA A 261 -26.78 -2.59 -23.04
CA ALA A 261 -26.41 -1.42 -22.23
C ALA A 261 -27.68 -0.81 -21.61
N MET A 262 -27.57 -0.17 -20.44
CA MET A 262 -28.50 0.88 -19.99
C MET A 262 -27.74 1.94 -19.19
N ALA A 263 -28.07 3.20 -19.47
CA ALA A 263 -27.60 4.42 -18.83
C ALA A 263 -28.80 5.13 -18.11
N PRO A 264 -28.75 6.44 -17.77
CA PRO A 264 -28.76 6.98 -16.42
C PRO A 264 -30.11 7.55 -15.96
N GLY A 265 -30.26 7.77 -14.65
CA GLY A 265 -31.40 8.50 -14.06
C GLY A 265 -30.92 9.72 -13.27
N ALA A 266 -31.24 10.92 -13.78
CA ALA A 266 -31.17 12.18 -13.06
C ALA A 266 -32.58 12.58 -12.62
N THR A 267 -32.74 13.05 -11.38
CA THR A 267 -33.85 13.91 -10.98
C THR A 267 -33.30 15.13 -10.24
N LYS A 268 -33.69 16.30 -10.72
CA LYS A 268 -33.34 17.64 -10.25
C LYS A 268 -34.61 18.31 -9.71
N ALA A 269 -34.58 18.77 -8.46
CA ALA A 269 -35.40 19.86 -7.88
C ALA A 269 -34.63 20.32 -6.62
N ALA A 270 -33.95 21.48 -6.53
CA ALA A 270 -34.42 22.87 -6.44
C ALA A 270 -35.62 23.05 -5.49
N ALA A 271 -35.70 23.99 -4.54
CA ALA A 271 -34.79 24.97 -3.91
C ALA A 271 -35.58 25.53 -2.70
N ARG A 272 -35.04 25.47 -1.46
CA ARG A 272 -34.63 26.62 -0.60
C ARG A 272 -35.77 27.30 0.24
N PRO A 273 -35.48 28.21 1.20
CA PRO A 273 -35.11 27.96 2.62
C PRO A 273 -36.04 28.65 3.66
N ALA A 274 -35.87 28.38 4.98
CA ALA A 274 -35.85 29.36 6.08
C ALA A 274 -36.16 28.73 7.47
N LYS A 275 -35.25 28.88 8.45
CA LYS A 275 -35.44 29.70 9.67
C LYS A 275 -34.37 29.36 10.72
N ALA A 276 -33.62 30.39 11.11
CA ALA A 276 -32.91 30.46 12.38
C ALA A 276 -33.87 30.87 13.51
N PRO A 277 -33.44 30.72 14.77
CA PRO A 277 -33.55 31.83 15.73
C PRO A 277 -32.16 32.11 16.33
N ALA A 278 -31.63 33.34 16.20
CA ALA A 278 -31.90 34.52 17.03
C ALA A 278 -31.10 34.51 18.35
N ALA A 279 -30.11 35.40 18.38
CA ALA A 279 -29.25 35.75 19.49
C ALA A 279 -29.99 36.56 20.58
N ALA A 280 -29.59 36.38 21.83
CA ALA A 280 -29.88 37.31 22.93
C ALA A 280 -28.67 38.24 23.16
N LYS A 281 -28.99 39.52 23.36
CA LYS A 281 -28.10 40.67 23.42
C LYS A 281 -27.33 40.79 24.75
N ARG A 282 -26.19 41.48 24.59
CA ARG A 282 -25.30 42.11 25.58
C ARG A 282 -26.02 42.95 26.64
N ALA A 283 -25.40 43.00 27.83
CA ALA A 283 -25.43 44.18 28.70
C ALA A 283 -23.99 44.71 28.86
N SER A 284 -23.86 46.03 28.69
CA SER A 284 -22.69 46.87 28.82
C SER A 284 -22.35 47.17 30.28
N GLY A 285 -21.07 47.34 30.59
CA GLY A 285 -20.58 47.89 31.84
C GLY A 285 -19.16 48.44 31.68
N THR A 286 -19.07 49.70 31.25
CA THR A 286 -17.86 50.50 31.17
C THR A 286 -17.52 51.04 32.56
N ALA A 287 -16.27 50.87 33.01
CA ALA A 287 -15.66 51.80 33.97
C ALA A 287 -14.13 51.78 33.78
N ALA A 288 -13.62 52.88 33.25
CA ALA A 288 -12.22 53.23 33.26
C ALA A 288 -11.78 53.62 34.68
N ARG A 289 -10.55 53.27 35.07
CA ARG A 289 -9.69 54.20 35.83
C ARG A 289 -8.21 53.82 35.70
N THR A 290 -7.50 54.80 35.16
CA THR A 290 -6.07 55.09 35.18
C THR A 290 -5.48 55.02 36.59
N GLY A 291 -4.21 54.62 36.69
CA GLY A 291 -3.42 54.76 37.92
C GLY A 291 -2.01 54.16 37.81
N ALA A 292 -1.02 55.02 37.59
CA ALA A 292 0.40 54.71 37.48
C ALA A 292 1.09 54.46 38.84
N ARG A 293 2.19 53.68 38.83
CA ARG A 293 3.46 53.79 39.63
C ARG A 293 4.15 52.41 39.60
N ARG A 294 5.32 52.22 38.98
CA ARG A 294 6.67 52.56 39.48
C ARG A 294 6.83 52.37 40.99
N GLY A 295 7.47 51.26 41.34
CA GLY A 295 8.02 50.87 42.63
C GLY A 295 8.76 49.57 42.40
#